data_AF-A0A966BCZ3-F1
#
_entry.id   AF-A0A966BCZ3-F1
#
_cell.length_a   1.000
_cell.length_b   1.000
_cell.length_c   1.000
_cell.angle_alpha   90.00
_cell.angle_beta   90.00
_cell.angle_gamma   90.00
#
_symmetry.space_group_name_H-M   'P 1'
#
loop_
_entity.id
_entity.type
_entity.pdbx_description
1 polymer ?
#
loop_
_entity_poly.entity_id
_entity_poly.type
_entity_poly.pdbx_seq_one_letter_code
_entity_poly.pdbx_strand_id
1 'polypeptide(L)'
;MHSILRPIYFIAAGLSIWLAVSACSNTSPMKSLTSSNLASSQDLEADETNVGLPEEERGGSDTDAQQKELIESEIVTTSAPAENLDTSTTLKHSVESNHHESEIVKWVAPTADNSVSRNPEITINNFSRLATSDLESWTEAGTSYIHWWHSDITSFIWPIGDEVGGPNDLSHPFNRFQVTLGKDSINNLKSSYTDWSDSAPCLNGEHPNFGAWQSRYELDEGKKLVLGWMESGADVATAPTPCFSSRAVTYAFPKESTIKNGQHTYLHELYHALSSYLQDYCTNGGALNSDRFEKLRWVAEGTAHYFAYVVAAELNGTDDAIETMLRDAERGARGGETLSSAESAAAALRLMVERGDLLEEDIMGARIFETCSWPDNWQTSIPSVSYAMSNWQEIESRSGKWVFKNSVLP
;
A
#
# COMPACT_ATOMS: atom_id res chain seq x y z
N MET A 1 -5.53 -51.65 18.89
CA MET A 1 -4.66 -50.93 17.93
C MET A 1 -5.32 -49.59 17.62
N HIS A 2 -4.78 -48.52 18.17
CA HIS A 2 -5.29 -47.15 17.98
C HIS A 2 -4.90 -46.63 16.59
N SER A 3 -5.88 -46.10 15.85
CA SER A 3 -5.65 -45.28 14.67
C SER A 3 -5.59 -43.83 15.12
N ILE A 4 -4.42 -43.22 14.98
CA ILE A 4 -4.19 -41.79 15.22
C ILE A 4 -4.43 -41.08 13.89
N LEU A 5 -5.58 -40.43 13.76
CA LEU A 5 -5.82 -39.41 12.74
C LEU A 5 -5.29 -38.08 13.29
N ARG A 6 -4.20 -37.58 12.70
CA ARG A 6 -3.77 -36.20 12.87
C ARG A 6 -4.56 -35.32 11.89
N PRO A 7 -5.18 -34.21 12.32
CA PRO A 7 -5.70 -33.22 11.38
C PRO A 7 -4.52 -32.43 10.79
N ILE A 8 -4.43 -32.42 9.47
CA ILE A 8 -3.59 -31.49 8.72
C ILE A 8 -4.38 -30.18 8.65
N TYR A 9 -3.92 -29.15 9.38
CA TYR A 9 -4.39 -27.79 9.18
C TYR A 9 -3.74 -27.24 7.90
N PHE A 10 -4.51 -27.18 6.82
CA PHE A 10 -4.16 -26.39 5.64
C PHE A 10 -4.68 -24.97 5.86
N ILE A 11 -3.76 -24.03 6.09
CA ILE A 11 -4.02 -22.59 6.00
C ILE A 11 -4.04 -22.28 4.50
N ALA A 12 -5.20 -21.97 3.93
CA ALA A 12 -5.35 -21.64 2.52
C ALA A 12 -6.27 -20.42 2.33
N ALA A 13 -5.85 -19.54 1.42
CA ALA A 13 -6.66 -18.56 0.70
C ALA A 13 -7.22 -17.35 1.49
N GLY A 14 -6.39 -16.72 2.33
CA GLY A 14 -6.70 -15.39 2.90
C GLY A 14 -5.79 -14.25 2.46
N LEU A 15 -4.68 -14.52 1.76
CA LEU A 15 -3.55 -13.58 1.62
C LEU A 15 -3.79 -12.41 0.66
N SER A 16 -4.64 -12.54 -0.36
CA SER A 16 -4.76 -11.54 -1.44
C SER A 16 -5.43 -10.23 -0.97
N ILE A 17 -6.14 -10.25 0.16
CA ILE A 17 -6.83 -9.08 0.72
C ILE A 17 -5.94 -8.26 1.66
N TRP A 18 -4.85 -8.85 2.16
CA TRP A 18 -3.94 -8.18 3.09
C TRP A 18 -3.03 -7.16 2.41
N LEU A 19 -2.87 -7.26 1.09
CA LEU A 19 -1.92 -6.47 0.32
C LEU A 19 -2.40 -5.02 0.05
N ALA A 20 -3.68 -4.73 0.27
CA ALA A 20 -4.29 -3.41 0.05
C ALA A 20 -4.85 -2.78 1.33
N VAL A 21 -4.37 -3.20 2.51
CA VAL A 21 -4.92 -2.74 3.78
C VAL A 21 -3.82 -2.36 4.78
N SER A 22 -3.44 -1.09 4.74
CA SER A 22 -3.17 -0.34 5.97
C SER A 22 -4.24 0.73 6.10
N ALA A 23 -4.99 0.68 7.20
CA ALA A 23 -5.96 1.71 7.54
C ALA A 23 -5.27 3.07 7.57
N CYS A 24 -5.45 3.88 6.53
CA CYS A 24 -5.12 5.31 6.52
C CYS A 24 -6.12 6.05 7.44
N SER A 25 -6.11 5.69 8.73
CA SER A 25 -6.88 6.37 9.77
C SER A 25 -6.09 7.59 10.22
N ASN A 26 -6.48 8.74 9.68
CA ASN A 26 -5.93 10.04 10.07
C ASN A 26 -6.44 10.42 11.47
N THR A 27 -5.91 9.79 12.53
CA THR A 27 -6.14 10.21 13.91
C THR A 27 -4.85 10.15 14.72
N SER A 28 -4.07 11.24 14.69
CA SER A 28 -3.18 11.53 15.80
C SER A 28 -4.02 11.74 17.07
N PRO A 29 -3.72 11.08 18.20
CA PRO A 29 -4.47 11.27 19.42
C PRO A 29 -4.17 12.66 20.00
N MET A 30 -5.09 13.59 19.80
CA MET A 30 -5.09 14.85 20.52
C MET A 30 -5.40 14.52 21.99
N LYS A 31 -4.34 14.39 22.81
CA LYS A 31 -4.48 14.26 24.26
C LYS A 31 -5.22 15.49 24.79
N SER A 32 -6.48 15.28 25.14
CA SER A 32 -7.31 16.20 25.91
C SER A 32 -6.69 16.39 27.30
N LEU A 33 -6.00 17.51 27.50
CA LEU A 33 -5.76 18.05 28.83
C LEU A 33 -7.05 18.78 29.23
N THR A 34 -7.78 18.16 30.14
CA THR A 34 -8.96 18.74 30.77
C THR A 34 -8.59 20.00 31.53
N SER A 35 -9.29 21.09 31.21
CA SER A 35 -9.26 22.33 31.95
C SER A 35 -9.87 22.14 33.34
N SER A 36 -9.20 22.66 34.37
CA SER A 36 -9.88 23.13 35.58
C SER A 36 -9.69 24.65 35.70
N ASN A 37 -10.82 25.30 35.99
CA ASN A 37 -11.04 26.74 36.11
C ASN A 37 -10.07 27.43 37.09
N LEU A 38 -9.64 28.67 36.81
CA LEU A 38 -10.19 29.92 37.38
C LEU A 38 -9.34 31.15 37.03
N ALA A 39 -9.99 32.31 37.10
CA ALA A 39 -9.63 33.59 36.52
C ALA A 39 -8.50 34.40 37.20
N SER A 40 -7.90 35.29 36.38
CA SER A 40 -7.52 36.70 36.63
C SER A 40 -6.77 37.11 37.92
N SER A 41 -5.56 37.64 37.74
CA SER A 41 -5.04 38.96 38.21
C SER A 41 -3.49 38.91 38.32
N GLN A 42 -2.80 39.77 37.57
CA GLN A 42 -1.99 40.92 38.03
C GLN A 42 -0.69 40.60 38.80
N ASP A 43 0.41 41.05 38.21
CA ASP A 43 1.66 41.62 38.77
C ASP A 43 2.26 41.08 40.08
N LEU A 44 3.53 40.64 40.02
CA LEU A 44 4.63 41.16 40.85
C LEU A 44 5.99 40.47 40.54
N GLU A 45 7.05 41.26 40.73
CA GLU A 45 8.47 41.03 40.46
C GLU A 45 9.19 40.05 41.41
N ALA A 46 10.48 39.81 41.08
CA ALA A 46 11.62 39.43 41.95
C ALA A 46 11.70 37.95 42.40
N ASP A 47 12.85 37.30 42.61
CA ASP A 47 14.28 37.53 42.41
C ASP A 47 14.98 36.17 42.73
N GLU A 48 16.26 36.08 42.41
CA GLU A 48 17.25 35.00 42.61
C GLU A 48 17.07 34.02 43.81
N THR A 49 17.50 32.77 43.64
CA THR A 49 18.70 32.24 44.33
C THR A 49 19.08 30.81 43.94
N ASN A 50 20.40 30.61 43.97
CA ASN A 50 21.22 29.44 43.69
C ASN A 50 21.29 28.48 44.90
N VAL A 51 22.13 27.44 44.80
CA VAL A 51 22.55 26.42 45.82
C VAL A 51 21.72 25.13 45.73
N GLY A 52 22.26 23.92 45.62
CA GLY A 52 23.62 23.39 45.66
C GLY A 52 23.52 21.85 45.78
N LEU A 53 24.48 21.12 45.20
CA LEU A 53 24.67 19.68 45.37
C LEU A 53 24.92 19.31 46.84
N PRO A 54 24.71 18.02 47.22
CA PRO A 54 25.87 17.16 47.34
C PRO A 54 25.69 15.70 46.86
N GLU A 55 26.85 15.12 46.51
CA GLU A 55 27.14 13.69 46.32
C GLU A 55 27.11 12.90 47.65
N GLU A 56 26.94 11.57 47.52
CA GLU A 56 27.51 10.43 48.28
C GLU A 56 26.50 9.26 48.26
N GLU A 57 26.82 7.96 48.21
CA GLU A 57 28.02 7.15 47.94
C GLU A 57 27.55 5.66 47.96
N ARG A 58 28.49 4.71 47.69
CA ARG A 58 28.43 3.22 47.75
C ARG A 58 27.90 2.53 46.48
N GLY A 59 28.69 1.76 45.72
CA GLY A 59 29.72 0.75 46.08
C GLY A 59 29.06 -0.64 46.03
N GLY A 60 29.57 -1.72 45.44
CA GLY A 60 30.80 -2.11 44.74
C GLY A 60 30.79 -3.66 44.64
N SER A 61 31.65 -4.23 43.78
CA SER A 61 31.96 -5.67 43.59
C SER A 61 30.95 -6.52 42.79
N ASP A 62 31.33 -7.52 42.00
CA ASP A 62 32.52 -7.92 41.24
C ASP A 62 32.12 -9.19 40.45
N THR A 63 32.85 -9.51 39.37
CA THR A 63 33.18 -10.86 38.79
C THR A 63 32.98 -11.04 37.27
N ASP A 64 34.14 -11.03 36.60
CA ASP A 64 34.67 -12.02 35.64
C ASP A 64 34.01 -12.32 34.27
N ALA A 65 34.49 -11.59 33.26
CA ALA A 65 35.39 -12.02 32.18
C ALA A 65 35.40 -13.46 31.59
N GLN A 66 35.45 -13.47 30.24
CA GLN A 66 36.11 -14.40 29.29
C GLN A 66 35.44 -15.72 28.88
N GLN A 67 35.10 -15.85 27.58
CA GLN A 67 35.83 -16.76 26.67
C GLN A 67 35.64 -16.38 25.18
N LYS A 68 36.70 -16.66 24.41
CA LYS A 68 36.96 -16.36 22.98
C LYS A 68 37.32 -17.71 22.30
N GLU A 69 37.40 -17.70 20.95
CA GLU A 69 37.85 -18.76 20.00
C GLU A 69 36.76 -19.66 19.42
N LEU A 70 36.83 -20.19 18.19
CA LEU A 70 37.58 -20.02 16.92
C LEU A 70 36.87 -20.99 15.95
N ILE A 71 36.99 -20.81 14.63
CA ILE A 71 37.35 -21.86 13.66
C ILE A 71 37.50 -21.20 12.28
N GLU A 72 38.66 -21.44 11.68
CA GLU A 72 39.13 -21.01 10.37
C GLU A 72 38.76 -22.02 9.25
N SER A 73 38.65 -21.47 8.03
CA SER A 73 39.14 -21.93 6.72
C SER A 73 39.18 -23.40 6.31
N GLU A 74 38.76 -23.66 5.05
CA GLU A 74 39.53 -24.50 4.13
C GLU A 74 39.47 -23.94 2.69
N ILE A 75 40.65 -23.67 2.13
CA ILE A 75 40.92 -23.40 0.70
C ILE A 75 41.71 -24.60 0.18
N VAL A 76 41.33 -25.16 -0.98
CA VAL A 76 42.27 -25.92 -1.82
C VAL A 76 42.13 -25.45 -3.27
N THR A 77 43.26 -25.02 -3.81
CA THR A 77 43.52 -24.61 -5.21
C THR A 77 44.43 -25.63 -5.87
N THR A 78 44.25 -25.86 -7.19
CA THR A 78 45.25 -26.21 -8.25
C THR A 78 44.49 -26.77 -9.46
N SER A 79 44.77 -26.58 -10.74
CA SER A 79 45.66 -25.75 -11.58
C SER A 79 45.39 -26.18 -13.04
N ALA A 80 45.39 -25.26 -14.03
CA ALA A 80 45.24 -25.53 -15.47
C ALA A 80 46.52 -26.19 -16.10
N PRO A 81 46.54 -26.66 -17.38
CA PRO A 81 46.54 -25.79 -18.58
C PRO A 81 45.85 -26.35 -19.85
N ALA A 82 45.83 -25.50 -20.89
CA ALA A 82 45.18 -25.62 -22.20
C ALA A 82 45.91 -26.48 -23.26
N GLU A 83 45.19 -26.98 -24.29
CA GLU A 83 45.52 -26.82 -25.73
C GLU A 83 44.50 -27.51 -26.69
N ASN A 84 43.98 -26.71 -27.64
CA ASN A 84 43.80 -26.89 -29.10
C ASN A 84 43.07 -28.08 -29.79
N LEU A 85 42.38 -27.67 -30.89
CA LEU A 85 42.04 -28.34 -32.16
C LEU A 85 40.77 -29.23 -32.29
N ASP A 86 39.74 -28.62 -32.88
CA ASP A 86 39.06 -28.97 -34.15
C ASP A 86 39.15 -30.42 -34.68
N THR A 87 38.00 -31.10 -34.80
CA THR A 87 37.39 -31.59 -36.07
C THR A 87 36.36 -32.73 -35.88
N SER A 88 35.28 -32.60 -36.66
CA SER A 88 34.47 -33.67 -37.30
C SER A 88 33.61 -34.64 -36.48
N THR A 89 32.30 -34.41 -36.59
CA THR A 89 31.21 -35.37 -36.92
C THR A 89 31.44 -36.88 -36.65
N THR A 90 30.68 -37.44 -35.70
CA THR A 90 30.11 -38.79 -35.82
C THR A 90 28.81 -38.88 -35.00
N LEU A 91 27.68 -39.08 -35.69
CA LEU A 91 26.41 -39.51 -35.11
C LEU A 91 26.52 -40.96 -34.63
N LYS A 92 26.14 -41.25 -33.37
CA LYS A 92 25.40 -42.47 -32.98
C LYS A 92 24.79 -42.33 -31.58
N HIS A 93 23.59 -42.89 -31.47
CA HIS A 93 22.54 -42.73 -30.45
C HIS A 93 22.84 -43.16 -29.00
N SER A 94 21.96 -42.63 -28.13
CA SER A 94 21.51 -43.06 -26.78
C SER A 94 22.46 -42.68 -25.65
N VAL A 95 22.04 -41.88 -24.66
CA VAL A 95 21.07 -42.22 -23.61
C VAL A 95 20.38 -40.94 -23.10
N GLU A 96 19.08 -41.06 -22.83
CA GLU A 96 18.21 -40.03 -22.25
C GLU A 96 18.73 -39.49 -20.92
N SER A 97 18.82 -38.17 -20.80
CA SER A 97 18.57 -37.49 -19.53
C SER A 97 17.56 -36.38 -19.80
N ASN A 98 16.30 -36.65 -19.48
CA ASN A 98 15.24 -35.64 -19.44
C ASN A 98 15.56 -34.63 -18.34
N HIS A 99 16.34 -33.61 -18.65
CA HIS A 99 16.24 -32.35 -17.93
C HIS A 99 14.96 -31.68 -18.42
N HIS A 100 13.90 -31.85 -17.64
CA HIS A 100 12.69 -31.03 -17.75
C HIS A 100 13.09 -29.63 -17.28
N GLU A 101 13.69 -28.86 -18.18
CA GLU A 101 13.77 -27.42 -18.07
C GLU A 101 12.31 -26.95 -18.11
N SER A 102 11.75 -26.66 -16.93
CA SER A 102 10.43 -26.10 -16.84
C SER A 102 10.45 -24.83 -17.69
N GLU A 103 9.66 -24.78 -18.75
CA GLU A 103 9.40 -23.55 -19.46
C GLU A 103 8.97 -22.53 -18.41
N ILE A 104 9.84 -21.56 -18.12
CA ILE A 104 9.45 -20.36 -17.39
C ILE A 104 8.52 -19.67 -18.36
N VAL A 105 7.22 -19.95 -18.23
CA VAL A 105 6.18 -19.22 -18.95
C VAL A 105 6.43 -17.76 -18.66
N LYS A 106 6.89 -17.02 -19.67
CA LYS A 106 7.09 -15.58 -19.57
C LYS A 106 5.69 -14.99 -19.50
N TRP A 107 5.20 -14.82 -18.28
CA TRP A 107 3.91 -14.20 -18.01
C TRP A 107 3.95 -12.76 -18.51
N VAL A 108 3.31 -12.52 -19.66
CA VAL A 108 3.13 -11.18 -20.21
C VAL A 108 1.78 -10.69 -19.68
N ALA A 109 1.80 -9.58 -18.95
CA ALA A 109 0.61 -8.82 -18.59
C ALA A 109 -0.37 -8.77 -19.77
N PRO A 110 -1.69 -8.95 -19.57
CA PRO A 110 -2.64 -8.73 -20.65
C PRO A 110 -2.48 -7.28 -21.06
N THR A 111 -2.01 -7.07 -22.28
CA THR A 111 -2.06 -5.74 -22.87
C THR A 111 -3.53 -5.38 -22.96
N ALA A 112 -3.91 -4.21 -22.45
CA ALA A 112 -5.26 -3.70 -22.62
C ALA A 112 -5.66 -3.86 -24.08
N ASP A 113 -6.79 -4.52 -24.33
CA ASP A 113 -7.30 -4.68 -25.69
C ASP A 113 -7.85 -3.34 -26.16
N ASN A 114 -6.94 -2.50 -26.66
CA ASN A 114 -7.25 -1.18 -27.21
C ASN A 114 -7.88 -1.29 -28.61
N SER A 115 -8.17 -2.49 -29.11
CA SER A 115 -8.80 -2.69 -30.43
C SER A 115 -10.27 -2.27 -30.45
N VAL A 116 -10.89 -2.17 -29.27
CA VAL A 116 -12.26 -1.66 -29.11
C VAL A 116 -12.20 -0.40 -28.24
N SER A 117 -12.54 0.75 -28.83
CA SER A 117 -12.81 1.97 -28.06
C SER A 117 -13.99 1.71 -27.12
N ARG A 118 -13.68 1.42 -25.86
CA ARG A 118 -14.65 1.30 -24.78
C ARG A 118 -14.53 2.54 -23.90
N ASN A 119 -15.64 3.25 -23.71
CA ASN A 119 -15.76 4.20 -22.63
C ASN A 119 -16.03 3.41 -21.34
N PRO A 120 -15.14 3.48 -20.33
CA PRO A 120 -15.38 2.86 -19.04
C PRO A 120 -16.67 3.36 -18.40
N GLU A 121 -17.41 2.47 -17.75
CA GLU A 121 -18.55 2.86 -16.94
C GLU A 121 -18.10 3.28 -15.53
N ILE A 122 -18.65 4.38 -15.03
CA ILE A 122 -18.46 4.82 -13.64
C ILE A 122 -19.80 4.63 -12.92
N THR A 123 -19.81 3.83 -11.86
CA THR A 123 -20.98 3.59 -11.01
C THR A 123 -20.68 3.97 -9.57
N ILE A 124 -21.48 4.86 -8.98
CA ILE A 124 -21.25 5.34 -7.61
C ILE A 124 -22.38 4.87 -6.67
N ASN A 125 -22.09 3.93 -5.77
CA ASN A 125 -22.96 3.51 -4.68
C ASN A 125 -22.64 4.33 -3.42
N ASN A 126 -23.21 5.53 -3.33
CA ASN A 126 -22.93 6.48 -2.25
C ASN A 126 -24.06 6.56 -1.22
N PHE A 127 -23.74 6.17 0.01
CA PHE A 127 -24.61 6.27 1.19
C PHE A 127 -24.11 7.32 2.20
N SER A 128 -23.02 8.02 1.86
CA SER A 128 -22.35 8.99 2.74
C SER A 128 -22.92 10.40 2.56
N ARG A 129 -22.29 11.36 3.24
CA ARG A 129 -22.59 12.79 3.09
C ARG A 129 -21.84 13.48 1.95
N LEU A 130 -20.94 12.78 1.26
CA LEU A 130 -20.25 13.31 0.08
C LEU A 130 -21.27 13.47 -1.06
N ALA A 131 -21.09 14.47 -1.92
CA ALA A 131 -21.94 14.58 -3.10
C ALA A 131 -21.53 13.50 -4.12
N THR A 132 -22.52 12.82 -4.71
CA THR A 132 -22.25 11.82 -5.76
C THR A 132 -21.54 12.44 -6.96
N SER A 133 -21.89 13.68 -7.32
CA SER A 133 -21.21 14.43 -8.39
C SER A 133 -19.74 14.71 -8.10
N ASP A 134 -19.36 14.87 -6.83
CA ASP A 134 -17.97 15.06 -6.46
C ASP A 134 -17.19 13.75 -6.68
N LEU A 135 -17.74 12.62 -6.22
CA LEU A 135 -17.15 11.29 -6.41
C LEU A 135 -17.00 10.94 -7.90
N GLU A 136 -18.00 11.27 -8.73
CA GLU A 136 -17.93 11.14 -10.19
C GLU A 136 -16.77 11.98 -10.75
N SER A 137 -16.72 13.27 -10.42
CA SER A 137 -15.66 14.18 -10.88
C SER A 137 -14.26 13.74 -10.43
N TRP A 138 -14.11 13.24 -9.20
CA TRP A 138 -12.83 12.73 -8.71
C TRP A 138 -12.41 11.47 -9.47
N THR A 139 -13.37 10.61 -9.79
CA THR A 139 -13.12 9.39 -10.58
C THR A 139 -12.68 9.75 -11.99
N GLU A 140 -13.40 10.65 -12.66
CA GLU A 140 -13.06 11.13 -14.00
C GLU A 140 -11.66 11.76 -14.03
N ALA A 141 -11.35 12.65 -13.09
CA ALA A 141 -10.03 13.26 -12.99
C ALA A 141 -8.93 12.21 -12.77
N GLY A 142 -9.10 11.29 -11.84
CA GLY A 142 -8.11 10.24 -11.58
C GLY A 142 -7.91 9.30 -12.76
N THR A 143 -9.00 8.87 -13.40
CA THR A 143 -8.95 7.99 -14.59
C THR A 143 -8.26 8.64 -15.79
N SER A 144 -8.31 9.97 -15.90
CA SER A 144 -7.72 10.70 -17.04
C SER A 144 -6.19 10.57 -17.17
N TYR A 145 -5.51 10.26 -16.07
CA TYR A 145 -4.06 10.08 -16.03
C TYR A 145 -3.57 8.73 -16.59
N ILE A 146 -4.45 7.72 -16.66
CA ILE A 146 -4.03 6.34 -16.94
C ILE A 146 -4.54 5.93 -18.32
N HIS A 147 -3.67 6.13 -19.30
CA HIS A 147 -4.02 6.04 -20.73
C HIS A 147 -4.08 4.62 -21.30
N TRP A 148 -3.59 3.62 -20.57
CA TRP A 148 -3.66 2.21 -20.97
C TRP A 148 -4.88 1.50 -20.37
N TRP A 149 -5.88 2.26 -19.91
CA TRP A 149 -6.95 1.77 -19.05
C TRP A 149 -8.35 1.87 -19.65
N HIS A 150 -9.11 0.76 -19.55
CA HIS A 150 -10.52 0.67 -19.98
C HIS A 150 -11.41 -0.15 -19.01
N SER A 151 -11.14 -0.12 -17.70
CA SER A 151 -11.95 -0.87 -16.73
C SER A 151 -13.07 -0.02 -16.16
N ASP A 152 -14.22 -0.66 -15.95
CA ASP A 152 -15.32 -0.03 -15.23
C ASP A 152 -14.92 0.18 -13.76
N ILE A 153 -15.31 1.32 -13.22
CA ILE A 153 -15.09 1.68 -11.82
C ILE A 153 -16.41 1.73 -11.08
N THR A 154 -16.55 0.88 -10.08
CA THR A 154 -17.68 0.90 -9.16
C THR A 154 -17.23 1.32 -7.77
N SER A 155 -17.80 2.38 -7.22
CA SER A 155 -17.46 2.85 -5.88
C SER A 155 -18.54 2.48 -4.88
N PHE A 156 -18.13 2.09 -3.67
CA PHE A 156 -19.00 1.80 -2.53
C PHE A 156 -18.58 2.65 -1.34
N ILE A 157 -19.36 3.67 -1.03
CA ILE A 157 -19.05 4.63 0.03
C ILE A 157 -20.18 4.64 1.05
N TRP A 158 -19.85 4.46 2.33
CA TRP A 158 -20.83 4.46 3.42
C TRP A 158 -20.31 5.19 4.66
N PRO A 159 -21.18 5.80 5.47
CA PRO A 159 -20.77 6.50 6.68
C PRO A 159 -20.53 5.54 7.85
N ILE A 160 -19.51 5.84 8.65
CA ILE A 160 -19.27 5.22 9.97
C ILE A 160 -19.21 6.29 11.05
N GLY A 161 -19.58 5.92 12.27
CA GLY A 161 -19.74 6.84 13.40
C GLY A 161 -18.45 7.01 14.18
N ASP A 162 -18.53 7.00 15.50
CA ASP A 162 -17.37 7.09 16.38
C ASP A 162 -16.67 5.72 16.53
N GLU A 163 -15.38 5.70 16.82
CA GLU A 163 -14.63 4.47 17.09
C GLU A 163 -15.16 3.77 18.37
N VAL A 164 -15.33 2.45 18.32
CA VAL A 164 -15.92 1.64 19.41
C VAL A 164 -15.06 0.45 19.84
N GLY A 165 -13.77 0.44 19.47
CA GLY A 165 -12.75 -0.45 20.02
C GLY A 165 -12.09 -1.39 19.01
N GLY A 166 -11.14 -2.19 19.50
CA GLY A 166 -10.18 -2.99 18.72
C GLY A 166 -10.76 -4.10 17.82
N PRO A 167 -9.89 -4.81 17.09
CA PRO A 167 -10.27 -5.66 15.97
C PRO A 167 -11.22 -6.78 16.39
N ASN A 168 -12.19 -7.06 15.55
CA ASN A 168 -12.90 -8.34 15.55
C ASN A 168 -12.52 -9.11 14.27
N ASP A 169 -12.79 -10.41 14.24
CA ASP A 169 -12.40 -11.26 13.10
C ASP A 169 -12.96 -10.78 11.74
N LEU A 170 -14.10 -10.08 11.76
CA LEU A 170 -14.70 -9.50 10.57
C LEU A 170 -14.15 -8.11 10.24
N SER A 171 -13.59 -7.36 11.19
CA SER A 171 -13.04 -6.04 10.95
C SER A 171 -11.56 -6.07 10.61
N HIS A 172 -10.81 -7.10 11.03
CA HIS A 172 -9.38 -7.22 10.76
C HIS A 172 -9.08 -7.02 9.24
N PRO A 173 -8.10 -6.17 8.85
CA PRO A 173 -7.15 -5.39 9.67
C PRO A 173 -7.64 -4.02 10.15
N PHE A 174 -8.87 -3.65 9.83
CA PHE A 174 -9.50 -2.38 10.12
C PHE A 174 -9.98 -2.28 11.58
N ASN A 175 -9.93 -1.06 12.11
CA ASN A 175 -10.50 -0.69 13.38
C ASN A 175 -12.03 -0.68 13.30
N ARG A 176 -12.68 -0.79 14.44
CA ARG A 176 -14.14 -0.88 14.51
C ARG A 176 -14.78 0.44 14.94
N PHE A 177 -15.75 0.87 14.15
CA PHE A 177 -16.54 2.06 14.35
C PHE A 177 -18.03 1.72 14.48
N GLN A 178 -18.82 2.70 14.92
CA GLN A 178 -20.27 2.57 14.94
C GLN A 178 -20.80 2.44 13.52
N VAL A 179 -21.64 1.43 13.31
CA VAL A 179 -22.48 1.34 12.13
C VAL A 179 -23.57 2.41 12.22
N THR A 180 -23.60 3.34 11.27
CA THR A 180 -24.57 4.46 11.28
C THR A 180 -25.73 4.27 10.32
N LEU A 181 -25.55 3.43 9.30
CA LEU A 181 -26.61 3.09 8.36
C LEU A 181 -27.72 2.27 9.04
N GLY A 182 -28.96 2.57 8.70
CA GLY A 182 -30.08 1.71 9.06
C GLY A 182 -30.01 0.35 8.34
N LYS A 183 -30.71 -0.64 8.88
CA LYS A 183 -30.71 -2.02 8.37
C LYS A 183 -30.98 -2.10 6.86
N ASP A 184 -31.95 -1.34 6.37
CA ASP A 184 -32.33 -1.38 4.95
C ASP A 184 -31.23 -0.78 4.05
N SER A 185 -30.59 0.32 4.49
CA SER A 185 -29.46 0.92 3.76
C SER A 185 -28.25 0.00 3.71
N ILE A 186 -27.92 -0.70 4.80
CA ILE A 186 -26.85 -1.71 4.81
C ILE A 186 -27.19 -2.84 3.86
N ASN A 187 -28.42 -3.36 3.90
CA ASN A 187 -28.83 -4.44 3.00
C ASN A 187 -28.74 -4.02 1.54
N ASN A 188 -29.13 -2.78 1.21
CA ASN A 188 -29.01 -2.24 -0.14
C ASN A 188 -27.54 -2.13 -0.57
N LEU A 189 -26.67 -1.57 0.27
CA LEU A 189 -25.22 -1.47 0.00
C LEU A 189 -24.61 -2.86 -0.26
N LYS A 190 -24.90 -3.83 0.60
CA LYS A 190 -24.45 -5.21 0.48
C LYS A 190 -24.99 -5.89 -0.78
N SER A 191 -26.25 -5.63 -1.14
CA SER A 191 -26.85 -6.14 -2.38
C SER A 191 -26.12 -5.58 -3.58
N SER A 192 -25.91 -4.26 -3.65
CA SER A 192 -25.16 -3.63 -4.75
C SER A 192 -23.75 -4.22 -4.89
N TYR A 193 -23.04 -4.44 -3.79
CA TYR A 193 -21.72 -5.07 -3.82
C TYR A 193 -21.76 -6.52 -4.29
N THR A 194 -22.76 -7.28 -3.83
CA THR A 194 -22.96 -8.68 -4.23
C THR A 194 -23.27 -8.77 -5.71
N ASP A 195 -24.20 -7.95 -6.21
CA ASP A 195 -24.61 -7.93 -7.62
C ASP A 195 -23.42 -7.56 -8.52
N TRP A 196 -22.67 -6.51 -8.15
CA TRP A 196 -21.47 -6.10 -8.87
C TRP A 196 -20.42 -7.22 -8.92
N SER A 197 -20.04 -7.77 -7.77
CA SER A 197 -19.01 -8.81 -7.69
C SER A 197 -19.44 -10.12 -8.39
N ASP A 198 -20.72 -10.52 -8.27
CA ASP A 198 -21.24 -11.72 -8.94
C ASP A 198 -21.37 -11.55 -10.46
N SER A 199 -21.54 -10.32 -10.95
CA SER A 199 -21.59 -9.98 -12.37
C SER A 199 -20.23 -9.86 -13.05
N ALA A 200 -19.13 -9.97 -12.29
CA ALA A 200 -17.79 -9.69 -12.77
C ALA A 200 -17.44 -10.55 -14.01
N PRO A 201 -17.13 -9.96 -15.19
CA PRO A 201 -17.12 -10.69 -16.47
C PRO A 201 -16.13 -11.86 -16.55
N CYS A 202 -15.00 -11.75 -15.85
CA CYS A 202 -13.96 -12.77 -15.86
C CYS A 202 -14.38 -14.10 -15.18
N LEU A 203 -15.54 -14.14 -14.53
CA LEU A 203 -16.06 -15.32 -13.84
C LEU A 203 -17.15 -16.06 -14.62
N ASN A 204 -17.53 -15.54 -15.79
CA ASN A 204 -18.63 -16.07 -16.61
C ASN A 204 -18.14 -16.89 -17.83
N GLY A 205 -16.87 -17.31 -17.89
CA GLY A 205 -16.29 -18.03 -19.04
C GLY A 205 -15.28 -19.15 -18.70
N GLU A 206 -14.89 -19.93 -19.71
CA GLU A 206 -13.93 -21.07 -19.62
C GLU A 206 -12.44 -20.65 -19.70
N HIS A 207 -12.15 -19.36 -19.79
CA HIS A 207 -10.77 -18.86 -19.91
C HIS A 207 -10.10 -18.70 -18.53
N PRO A 208 -8.78 -18.94 -18.42
CA PRO A 208 -8.05 -18.72 -17.18
C PRO A 208 -8.21 -17.28 -16.70
N ASN A 209 -8.38 -17.13 -15.39
CA ASN A 209 -8.78 -15.90 -14.70
C ASN A 209 -7.78 -14.75 -14.91
N PHE A 210 -8.32 -13.52 -14.98
CA PHE A 210 -7.53 -12.29 -15.18
C PHE A 210 -7.90 -11.22 -14.13
N GLY A 211 -7.96 -11.57 -12.84
CA GLY A 211 -8.23 -10.64 -11.72
C GLY A 211 -7.54 -11.07 -10.43
N ALA A 212 -7.73 -10.33 -9.33
CA ALA A 212 -7.16 -10.72 -8.03
C ALA A 212 -7.72 -12.04 -7.50
N TRP A 213 -8.94 -12.38 -7.91
CA TRP A 213 -9.61 -13.60 -7.54
C TRP A 213 -9.52 -14.59 -8.72
N GLN A 214 -8.69 -15.61 -8.52
CA GLN A 214 -8.36 -16.66 -9.50
C GLN A 214 -9.37 -17.80 -9.48
N SER A 215 -10.45 -17.70 -8.71
CA SER A 215 -11.55 -18.66 -8.73
C SER A 215 -12.83 -18.06 -8.15
N ARG A 216 -13.96 -18.71 -8.44
CA ARG A 216 -15.24 -18.36 -7.80
C ARG A 216 -15.18 -18.49 -6.27
N TYR A 217 -14.43 -19.46 -5.77
CA TYR A 217 -14.23 -19.66 -4.33
C TYR A 217 -13.51 -18.45 -3.69
N GLU A 218 -12.44 -17.97 -4.31
CA GLU A 218 -11.71 -16.79 -3.82
C GLU A 218 -12.56 -15.51 -3.89
N LEU A 219 -13.36 -15.34 -4.95
CA LEU A 219 -14.35 -14.27 -4.98
C LEU A 219 -15.32 -14.38 -3.82
N ASP A 220 -15.86 -15.57 -3.54
CA ASP A 220 -16.86 -15.73 -2.48
C ASP A 220 -16.24 -15.46 -1.09
N GLU A 221 -14.99 -15.83 -0.85
CA GLU A 221 -14.27 -15.51 0.39
C GLU A 221 -13.98 -14.00 0.51
N GLY A 222 -13.47 -13.37 -0.55
CA GLY A 222 -13.21 -11.93 -0.53
C GLY A 222 -14.47 -11.08 -0.42
N LYS A 223 -15.54 -11.49 -1.10
CA LYS A 223 -16.86 -10.89 -0.95
C LYS A 223 -17.37 -11.01 0.49
N LYS A 224 -17.27 -12.17 1.13
CA LYS A 224 -17.69 -12.33 2.54
C LYS A 224 -16.96 -11.37 3.47
N LEU A 225 -15.67 -11.16 3.26
CA LEU A 225 -14.87 -10.21 4.06
C LEU A 225 -15.38 -8.77 3.88
N VAL A 226 -15.55 -8.30 2.65
CA VAL A 226 -16.04 -6.94 2.39
C VAL A 226 -17.46 -6.73 2.94
N LEU A 227 -18.34 -7.72 2.80
CA LEU A 227 -19.67 -7.67 3.39
C LEU A 227 -19.61 -7.63 4.93
N GLY A 228 -18.70 -8.38 5.55
CA GLY A 228 -18.47 -8.36 6.99
C GLY A 228 -17.95 -7.01 7.49
N TRP A 229 -17.11 -6.33 6.71
CA TRP A 229 -16.66 -4.97 7.01
C TRP A 229 -17.81 -3.95 7.05
N MET A 230 -18.68 -4.00 6.03
CA MET A 230 -19.86 -3.13 5.95
C MET A 230 -20.80 -3.34 7.15
N GLU A 231 -20.98 -4.58 7.60
CA GLU A 231 -21.84 -4.93 8.73
C GLU A 231 -21.23 -4.61 10.10
N SER A 232 -19.90 -4.69 10.22
CA SER A 232 -19.21 -4.51 11.50
C SER A 232 -18.79 -3.07 11.77
N GLY A 233 -18.94 -2.17 10.79
CA GLY A 233 -18.51 -0.79 10.89
C GLY A 233 -16.99 -0.65 10.83
N ALA A 234 -16.32 -1.47 10.04
CA ALA A 234 -14.87 -1.36 9.81
C ALA A 234 -14.52 -0.03 9.10
N ASP A 235 -13.40 0.60 9.47
CA ASP A 235 -12.86 1.80 8.80
C ASP A 235 -12.13 1.49 7.49
N VAL A 236 -12.83 0.81 6.59
CA VAL A 236 -12.32 0.37 5.31
C VAL A 236 -11.94 1.54 4.41
N ALA A 237 -10.72 1.51 3.88
CA ALA A 237 -10.34 2.14 2.64
C ALA A 237 -9.51 1.08 1.89
N THR A 238 -10.03 0.60 0.75
CA THR A 238 -9.32 -0.39 -0.08
C THR A 238 -9.93 -0.45 -1.48
N ALA A 239 -9.25 -1.14 -2.40
CA ALA A 239 -9.62 -1.25 -3.80
C ALA A 239 -9.77 -2.71 -4.29
N PRO A 240 -10.95 -3.34 -4.10
CA PRO A 240 -11.17 -4.70 -4.59
C PRO A 240 -11.17 -4.79 -6.13
N THR A 241 -10.49 -5.80 -6.67
CA THR A 241 -10.28 -5.98 -8.12
C THR A 241 -10.70 -7.38 -8.60
N PRO A 242 -12.01 -7.70 -8.61
CA PRO A 242 -12.49 -9.02 -9.03
C PRO A 242 -12.01 -9.40 -10.43
N CYS A 243 -11.95 -8.43 -11.35
CA CYS A 243 -11.50 -8.63 -12.72
C CYS A 243 -10.66 -7.46 -13.21
N PHE A 244 -9.82 -7.69 -14.23
CA PHE A 244 -9.14 -6.58 -14.93
C PHE A 244 -10.11 -5.49 -15.36
N SER A 245 -11.25 -5.86 -15.94
CA SER A 245 -12.24 -4.95 -16.51
C SER A 245 -13.28 -4.41 -15.51
N SER A 246 -13.28 -4.89 -14.26
CA SER A 246 -14.24 -4.50 -13.22
C SER A 246 -13.54 -4.34 -11.88
N ARG A 247 -13.44 -3.10 -11.42
CA ARG A 247 -12.66 -2.73 -10.23
C ARG A 247 -13.48 -1.81 -9.34
N ALA A 248 -13.13 -1.77 -8.06
CA ALA A 248 -13.85 -0.96 -7.11
C ALA A 248 -12.97 -0.11 -6.21
N VAL A 249 -13.57 0.99 -5.74
CA VAL A 249 -13.11 1.74 -4.58
C VAL A 249 -14.12 1.51 -3.45
N THR A 250 -13.65 1.04 -2.31
CA THR A 250 -14.47 0.88 -1.11
C THR A 250 -13.99 1.83 -0.03
N TYR A 251 -14.90 2.64 0.52
CA TYR A 251 -14.54 3.64 1.52
C TYR A 251 -15.63 3.82 2.58
N ALA A 252 -15.30 3.44 3.81
CA ALA A 252 -16.06 3.74 5.01
C ALA A 252 -15.71 5.16 5.47
N PHE A 253 -16.57 6.13 5.13
CA PHE A 253 -16.36 7.55 5.39
C PHE A 253 -16.61 7.90 6.86
N PRO A 254 -15.56 8.24 7.65
CA PRO A 254 -15.72 8.53 9.07
C PRO A 254 -16.46 9.83 9.33
N LYS A 255 -17.29 9.86 10.39
CA LYS A 255 -18.06 11.04 10.81
C LYS A 255 -17.22 12.32 10.95
N GLU A 256 -16.00 12.19 11.46
CA GLU A 256 -15.08 13.31 11.69
C GLU A 256 -14.26 13.70 10.44
N SER A 257 -14.33 12.92 9.35
CA SER A 257 -13.57 13.17 8.12
C SER A 257 -14.11 14.38 7.36
N THR A 258 -13.24 15.29 6.94
CA THR A 258 -13.63 16.42 6.09
C THR A 258 -13.83 15.97 4.63
N ILE A 259 -14.44 16.83 3.79
CA ILE A 259 -14.53 16.56 2.35
C ILE A 259 -13.13 16.44 1.74
N LYS A 260 -12.18 17.31 2.14
CA LYS A 260 -10.79 17.27 1.68
C LYS A 260 -10.11 15.94 2.04
N ASN A 261 -10.28 15.46 3.27
CA ASN A 261 -9.72 14.18 3.69
C ASN A 261 -10.38 13.02 2.93
N GLY A 262 -11.71 13.08 2.76
CA GLY A 262 -12.45 12.08 1.98
C GLY A 262 -12.03 12.02 0.52
N GLN A 263 -11.78 13.18 -0.11
CA GLN A 263 -11.26 13.28 -1.48
C GLN A 263 -9.88 12.64 -1.59
N HIS A 264 -8.97 12.96 -0.66
CA HIS A 264 -7.63 12.39 -0.65
C HIS A 264 -7.66 10.86 -0.51
N THR A 265 -8.38 10.34 0.49
CA THR A 265 -8.51 8.89 0.68
C THR A 265 -9.16 8.21 -0.51
N TYR A 266 -10.23 8.79 -1.08
CA TYR A 266 -10.87 8.22 -2.26
C TYR A 266 -9.93 8.14 -3.46
N LEU A 267 -9.16 9.21 -3.73
CA LEU A 267 -8.20 9.25 -4.84
C LEU A 267 -7.02 8.28 -4.63
N HIS A 268 -6.58 8.10 -3.37
CA HIS A 268 -5.57 7.09 -3.00
C HIS A 268 -6.06 5.68 -3.36
N GLU A 269 -7.26 5.32 -2.92
CA GLU A 269 -7.82 4.00 -3.24
C GLU A 269 -8.17 3.86 -4.73
N LEU A 270 -8.59 4.94 -5.37
CA LEU A 270 -8.80 4.95 -6.82
C LEU A 270 -7.49 4.64 -7.55
N TYR A 271 -6.37 5.19 -7.11
CA TYR A 271 -5.06 4.87 -7.66
C TYR A 271 -4.71 3.38 -7.46
N HIS A 272 -5.05 2.76 -6.33
CA HIS A 272 -4.89 1.32 -6.16
C HIS A 272 -5.79 0.51 -7.11
N ALA A 273 -7.07 0.89 -7.23
CA ALA A 273 -7.97 0.28 -8.21
C ALA A 273 -7.39 0.37 -9.62
N LEU A 274 -6.67 1.45 -9.90
CA LEU A 274 -6.00 1.76 -11.16
C LEU A 274 -4.73 0.96 -11.44
N SER A 275 -3.86 0.88 -10.44
CA SER A 275 -2.46 0.46 -10.58
C SER A 275 -2.19 -0.96 -10.08
N SER A 276 -2.89 -1.41 -9.04
CA SER A 276 -2.59 -2.66 -8.33
C SER A 276 -2.92 -3.93 -9.10
N TYR A 277 -3.59 -3.81 -10.25
CA TYR A 277 -3.96 -4.95 -11.09
C TYR A 277 -2.78 -5.87 -11.43
N LEU A 278 -1.60 -5.31 -11.70
CA LEU A 278 -0.46 -6.12 -12.09
C LEU A 278 0.18 -6.85 -10.92
N GLN A 279 0.07 -6.38 -9.69
CA GLN A 279 0.57 -7.15 -8.55
C GLN A 279 -0.16 -8.48 -8.38
N ASP A 280 -1.50 -8.48 -8.44
CA ASP A 280 -2.25 -9.72 -8.32
C ASP A 280 -2.13 -10.60 -9.57
N TYR A 281 -2.07 -9.99 -10.76
CA TYR A 281 -1.83 -10.74 -11.99
C TYR A 281 -0.46 -11.42 -12.00
N CYS A 282 0.60 -10.69 -11.67
CA CYS A 282 1.98 -11.17 -11.73
C CYS A 282 2.36 -12.15 -10.61
N THR A 283 1.49 -12.30 -9.61
CA THR A 283 1.63 -13.27 -8.51
C THR A 283 0.66 -14.45 -8.61
N ASN A 284 -0.10 -14.57 -9.71
CA ASN A 284 -1.17 -15.57 -9.85
C ASN A 284 -2.18 -15.51 -8.69
N GLY A 285 -2.76 -14.34 -8.47
CA GLY A 285 -3.69 -14.07 -7.36
C GLY A 285 -3.04 -14.03 -5.98
N GLY A 286 -1.75 -13.68 -5.90
CA GLY A 286 -0.98 -13.72 -4.66
C GLY A 286 -0.40 -15.10 -4.30
N ALA A 287 -0.62 -16.13 -5.11
CA ALA A 287 -0.18 -17.50 -4.83
C ALA A 287 1.33 -17.70 -4.97
N LEU A 288 2.03 -16.85 -5.72
CA LEU A 288 3.46 -16.97 -6.01
C LEU A 288 4.19 -15.65 -5.75
N ASN A 289 5.35 -15.73 -5.09
CA ASN A 289 6.27 -14.62 -4.87
C ASN A 289 5.65 -13.37 -4.21
N SER A 290 4.56 -13.49 -3.45
CA SER A 290 3.88 -12.36 -2.79
C SER A 290 4.83 -11.54 -1.89
N ASP A 291 5.75 -12.20 -1.17
CA ASP A 291 6.78 -11.55 -0.34
C ASP A 291 7.65 -10.55 -1.12
N ARG A 292 7.87 -10.77 -2.42
CA ARG A 292 8.64 -9.87 -3.28
C ARG A 292 7.95 -8.53 -3.47
N PHE A 293 6.63 -8.55 -3.59
CA PHE A 293 5.80 -7.36 -3.77
C PHE A 293 5.52 -6.69 -2.41
N GLU A 294 5.28 -7.47 -1.36
CA GLU A 294 5.01 -6.94 -0.02
C GLU A 294 6.19 -6.14 0.55
N LYS A 295 7.44 -6.57 0.31
CA LYS A 295 8.63 -5.79 0.68
C LYS A 295 8.69 -4.41 0.01
N LEU A 296 7.95 -4.23 -1.08
CA LEU A 296 7.88 -3.01 -1.86
C LEU A 296 6.51 -2.33 -1.72
N ARG A 297 5.72 -2.69 -0.70
CA ARG A 297 4.45 -2.05 -0.38
C ARG A 297 4.56 -0.53 -0.27
N TRP A 298 5.70 -0.02 0.21
CA TRP A 298 5.97 1.41 0.27
C TRP A 298 5.88 2.09 -1.12
N VAL A 299 6.25 1.41 -2.22
CA VAL A 299 6.12 1.95 -3.58
C VAL A 299 4.64 2.07 -3.96
N ALA A 300 3.84 1.03 -3.71
CA ALA A 300 2.42 1.03 -4.00
C ALA A 300 1.68 2.12 -3.20
N GLU A 301 1.86 2.15 -1.87
CA GLU A 301 1.22 3.14 -1.00
C GLU A 301 1.73 4.56 -1.27
N GLY A 302 3.03 4.72 -1.48
CA GLY A 302 3.63 6.03 -1.76
C GLY A 302 3.16 6.62 -3.07
N THR A 303 3.02 5.81 -4.14
CA THR A 303 2.52 6.30 -5.43
C THR A 303 1.05 6.68 -5.37
N ALA A 304 0.21 5.88 -4.70
CA ALA A 304 -1.19 6.19 -4.46
C ALA A 304 -1.37 7.50 -3.68
N HIS A 305 -0.56 7.69 -2.65
CA HIS A 305 -0.65 8.85 -1.78
C HIS A 305 -0.10 10.13 -2.45
N TYR A 306 0.98 10.00 -3.24
CA TYR A 306 1.49 11.07 -4.10
C TYR A 306 0.43 11.51 -5.10
N PHE A 307 -0.16 10.55 -5.82
CA PHE A 307 -1.20 10.79 -6.80
C PHE A 307 -2.40 11.52 -6.21
N ALA A 308 -2.85 11.08 -5.02
CA ALA A 308 -3.97 11.70 -4.32
C ALA A 308 -3.71 13.19 -4.02
N TYR A 309 -2.50 13.57 -3.58
CA TYR A 309 -2.17 14.98 -3.36
C TYR A 309 -2.24 15.81 -4.64
N VAL A 310 -1.66 15.31 -5.73
CA VAL A 310 -1.59 16.04 -7.00
C VAL A 310 -2.99 16.22 -7.60
N VAL A 311 -3.76 15.13 -7.75
CA VAL A 311 -5.09 15.19 -8.34
C VAL A 311 -6.07 15.99 -7.47
N ALA A 312 -5.98 15.88 -6.14
CA ALA A 312 -6.81 16.69 -5.25
C ALA A 312 -6.49 18.19 -5.39
N ALA A 313 -5.22 18.58 -5.49
CA ALA A 313 -4.85 19.99 -5.69
C ALA A 313 -5.38 20.53 -7.03
N GLU A 314 -5.28 19.74 -8.10
CA GLU A 314 -5.82 20.11 -9.42
C GLU A 314 -7.32 20.32 -9.40
N LEU A 315 -8.07 19.38 -8.82
CA LEU A 315 -9.53 19.47 -8.66
C LEU A 315 -9.95 20.71 -7.84
N ASN A 316 -9.12 21.09 -6.87
CA ASN A 316 -9.37 22.23 -5.99
C ASN A 316 -8.78 23.55 -6.53
N GLY A 317 -8.07 23.53 -7.66
CA GLY A 317 -7.41 24.69 -8.25
C GLY A 317 -6.28 25.27 -7.40
N THR A 318 -5.56 24.43 -6.65
CA THR A 318 -4.42 24.82 -5.81
C THR A 318 -3.10 24.33 -6.39
N ASP A 319 -1.99 24.99 -6.04
CA ASP A 319 -0.62 24.66 -6.46
C ASP A 319 0.25 24.14 -5.30
N ASP A 320 -0.38 23.65 -4.24
CA ASP A 320 0.23 23.31 -2.96
C ASP A 320 0.36 21.80 -2.70
N ALA A 321 0.13 20.94 -3.71
CA ALA A 321 0.18 19.48 -3.57
C ALA A 321 1.48 19.00 -2.91
N ILE A 322 2.61 19.35 -3.51
CA ILE A 322 3.93 18.92 -3.07
C ILE A 322 4.29 19.55 -1.72
N GLU A 323 3.95 20.82 -1.52
CA GLU A 323 4.18 21.49 -0.24
C GLU A 323 3.41 20.80 0.89
N THR A 324 2.13 20.48 0.66
CA THR A 324 1.29 19.80 1.63
C THR A 324 1.81 18.39 1.92
N MET A 325 2.15 17.63 0.89
CA MET A 325 2.73 16.29 1.03
C MET A 325 4.02 16.31 1.86
N LEU A 326 4.96 17.21 1.56
CA LEU A 326 6.22 17.31 2.30
C LEU A 326 6.01 17.80 3.74
N ARG A 327 5.06 18.71 3.97
CA ARG A 327 4.68 19.14 5.32
C ARG A 327 4.15 17.97 6.16
N ASP A 328 3.28 17.16 5.58
CA ASP A 328 2.64 16.05 6.28
C ASP A 328 3.67 14.92 6.54
N ALA A 329 4.54 14.62 5.57
CA ALA A 329 5.66 13.69 5.76
C ALA A 329 6.65 14.16 6.83
N GLU A 330 6.99 15.45 6.88
CA GLU A 330 7.88 15.99 7.92
C GLU A 330 7.27 15.89 9.32
N ARG A 331 5.97 16.17 9.44
CA ARG A 331 5.22 15.97 10.68
C ARG A 331 5.23 14.50 11.10
N GLY A 332 5.01 13.58 10.15
CA GLY A 332 5.08 12.14 10.38
C GLY A 332 6.47 11.70 10.87
N ALA A 333 7.54 12.17 10.22
CA ALA A 333 8.92 11.89 10.60
C ALA A 333 9.23 12.32 12.04
N ARG A 334 8.78 13.53 12.45
CA ARG A 334 8.90 13.98 13.85
C ARG A 334 8.11 13.13 14.83
N GLY A 335 7.02 12.52 14.36
CA GLY A 335 6.21 11.56 15.10
C GLY A 335 6.82 10.15 15.18
N GLY A 336 7.93 9.89 14.48
CA GLY A 336 8.59 8.60 14.43
C GLY A 336 8.05 7.66 13.35
N GLU A 337 7.32 8.18 12.36
CA GLU A 337 6.91 7.39 11.20
C GLU A 337 8.13 6.93 10.38
N THR A 338 7.94 5.83 9.66
CA THR A 338 8.92 5.26 8.75
C THR A 338 8.28 5.11 7.38
N LEU A 339 9.03 4.60 6.40
CA LEU A 339 8.52 4.28 5.05
C LEU A 339 7.37 3.26 5.02
N SER A 340 6.98 2.69 6.16
CA SER A 340 5.74 1.95 6.27
C SER A 340 4.48 2.82 6.16
N SER A 341 4.57 4.15 6.37
CA SER A 341 3.46 5.09 6.11
C SER A 341 3.47 5.58 4.67
N ALA A 342 2.27 5.80 4.13
CA ALA A 342 2.08 6.25 2.75
C ALA A 342 2.63 7.68 2.55
N GLU A 343 2.51 8.53 3.56
CA GLU A 343 3.09 9.88 3.63
C GLU A 343 4.60 9.86 3.45
N SER A 344 5.31 9.05 4.26
CA SER A 344 6.77 8.93 4.21
C SER A 344 7.23 8.35 2.87
N ALA A 345 6.51 7.35 2.38
CA ALA A 345 6.79 6.72 1.10
C ALA A 345 6.59 7.68 -0.09
N ALA A 346 5.54 8.50 -0.08
CA ALA A 346 5.30 9.52 -1.10
C ALA A 346 6.41 10.58 -1.11
N ALA A 347 6.89 11.00 0.07
CA ALA A 347 8.06 11.89 0.16
C ALA A 347 9.34 11.24 -0.41
N ALA A 348 9.57 9.95 -0.16
CA ALA A 348 10.71 9.24 -0.74
C ALA A 348 10.65 9.23 -2.28
N LEU A 349 9.47 8.95 -2.86
CA LEU A 349 9.27 9.01 -4.31
C LEU A 349 9.45 10.43 -4.86
N ARG A 350 8.95 11.45 -4.15
CA ARG A 350 9.19 12.85 -4.54
C ARG A 350 10.66 13.21 -4.53
N LEU A 351 11.44 12.72 -3.57
CA LEU A 351 12.88 12.94 -3.54
C LEU A 351 13.56 12.34 -4.77
N MET A 352 13.13 11.16 -5.24
CA MET A 352 13.63 10.58 -6.48
C MET A 352 13.29 11.46 -7.70
N VAL A 353 12.09 12.04 -7.73
CA VAL A 353 11.67 12.98 -8.79
C VAL A 353 12.56 14.23 -8.81
N GLU A 354 12.77 14.87 -7.65
CA GLU A 354 13.60 16.09 -7.52
C GLU A 354 15.07 15.84 -7.90
N ARG A 355 15.53 14.60 -7.79
CA ARG A 355 16.87 14.18 -8.16
C ARG A 355 17.00 13.75 -9.62
N GLY A 356 15.88 13.63 -10.35
CA GLY A 356 15.84 13.12 -11.72
C GLY A 356 16.03 11.60 -11.81
N ASP A 357 15.91 10.89 -10.69
CA ASP A 357 16.00 9.42 -10.61
C ASP A 357 14.67 8.73 -11.00
N LEU A 358 13.56 9.49 -11.04
CA LEU A 358 12.21 9.04 -11.37
C LEU A 358 11.47 10.16 -12.11
N LEU A 359 10.67 9.82 -13.13
CA LEU A 359 9.78 10.77 -13.77
C LEU A 359 8.45 10.85 -13.01
N GLU A 360 7.96 12.06 -12.75
CA GLU A 360 6.65 12.26 -12.10
C GLU A 360 5.51 11.65 -12.93
N GLU A 361 5.60 11.72 -14.26
CA GLU A 361 4.62 11.08 -15.16
C GLU A 361 4.53 9.56 -15.00
N ASP A 362 5.61 8.89 -14.55
CA ASP A 362 5.57 7.44 -14.33
C ASP A 362 4.77 7.09 -13.06
N ILE A 363 4.81 7.96 -12.03
CA ILE A 363 3.92 7.87 -10.88
C ILE A 363 2.49 8.16 -11.32
N MET A 364 2.27 9.33 -11.94
CA MET A 364 0.91 9.80 -12.24
C MET A 364 0.16 8.86 -13.20
N GLY A 365 0.85 8.33 -14.22
CA GLY A 365 0.29 7.39 -15.19
C GLY A 365 0.32 5.91 -14.76
N ALA A 366 0.73 5.62 -13.51
CA ALA A 366 0.96 4.27 -12.99
C ALA A 366 1.89 3.41 -13.85
N ARG A 367 2.79 4.03 -14.63
CA ARG A 367 3.74 3.31 -15.51
C ARG A 367 4.72 2.46 -14.73
N ILE A 368 4.98 2.85 -13.49
CA ILE A 368 5.75 2.08 -12.52
C ILE A 368 5.27 0.63 -12.45
N PHE A 369 3.96 0.41 -12.59
CA PHE A 369 3.34 -0.90 -12.43
C PHE A 369 3.08 -1.63 -13.74
N GLU A 370 3.36 -1.07 -14.92
CA GLU A 370 2.98 -1.60 -16.25
C GLU A 370 3.53 -3.00 -16.59
N THR A 371 4.50 -3.52 -15.84
CA THR A 371 5.10 -4.84 -16.10
C THR A 371 5.31 -5.66 -14.83
N CYS A 372 5.26 -6.99 -14.94
CA CYS A 372 5.54 -7.91 -13.82
C CYS A 372 6.97 -7.84 -13.26
N SER A 373 7.88 -7.19 -13.98
CA SER A 373 9.24 -6.92 -13.54
C SER A 373 9.37 -5.68 -12.66
N TRP A 374 8.29 -4.92 -12.43
CA TRP A 374 8.37 -3.69 -11.64
C TRP A 374 9.13 -3.87 -10.31
N PRO A 375 8.98 -4.97 -9.55
CA PRO A 375 9.70 -5.10 -8.29
C PRO A 375 11.22 -5.05 -8.45
N ASP A 376 11.77 -5.45 -9.59
CA ASP A 376 13.22 -5.44 -9.83
C ASP A 376 13.79 -4.01 -9.89
N ASN A 377 12.95 -3.03 -10.21
CA ASN A 377 13.35 -1.62 -10.36
C ASN A 377 13.31 -0.83 -9.04
N TRP A 378 12.82 -1.42 -7.95
CA TRP A 378 12.63 -0.74 -6.66
C TRP A 378 13.35 -1.44 -5.50
N GLN A 379 14.32 -2.29 -5.81
CA GLN A 379 15.11 -2.98 -4.80
C GLN A 379 16.04 -2.00 -4.07
N THR A 380 16.26 -2.23 -2.78
CA THR A 380 17.19 -1.43 -1.95
C THR A 380 18.65 -1.53 -2.40
N SER A 381 18.98 -2.51 -3.26
CA SER A 381 20.29 -2.59 -3.93
C SER A 381 20.49 -1.53 -5.01
N ILE A 382 19.43 -0.86 -5.45
CA ILE A 382 19.51 0.24 -6.42
C ILE A 382 19.90 1.51 -5.66
N PRO A 383 21.02 2.18 -6.04
CA PRO A 383 21.54 3.31 -5.27
C PRO A 383 20.55 4.47 -5.09
N SER A 384 19.79 4.83 -6.14
CA SER A 384 18.80 5.92 -6.06
C SER A 384 17.66 5.60 -5.11
N VAL A 385 17.15 4.37 -5.14
CA VAL A 385 16.12 3.87 -4.22
C VAL A 385 16.63 3.90 -2.78
N SER A 386 17.79 3.29 -2.52
CA SER A 386 18.40 3.28 -1.19
C SER A 386 18.63 4.68 -0.64
N TYR A 387 19.08 5.60 -1.50
CA TYR A 387 19.30 6.99 -1.15
C TYR A 387 17.99 7.67 -0.72
N ALA A 388 16.94 7.57 -1.54
CA ALA A 388 15.65 8.17 -1.22
C ALA A 388 15.05 7.60 0.08
N MET A 389 15.12 6.28 0.24
CA MET A 389 14.65 5.61 1.46
C MET A 389 15.39 6.06 2.73
N SER A 390 16.66 6.46 2.61
CA SER A 390 17.46 6.91 3.76
C SER A 390 17.31 8.41 4.05
N ASN A 391 16.81 9.19 3.10
CA ASN A 391 16.87 10.66 3.13
C ASN A 391 15.52 11.37 2.94
N TRP A 392 14.41 10.63 2.77
CA TRP A 392 13.07 11.20 2.57
C TRP A 392 12.64 12.22 3.63
N GLN A 393 13.17 12.11 4.84
CA GLN A 393 12.86 12.98 5.99
C GLN A 393 13.67 14.29 6.01
N GLU A 394 14.63 14.48 5.09
CA GLU A 394 15.46 15.68 5.03
C GLU A 394 14.68 16.86 4.41
N ILE A 395 13.62 17.26 5.09
CA ILE A 395 12.67 18.30 4.72
C ILE A 395 12.84 19.49 5.67
N GLU A 396 12.71 20.70 5.15
CA GLU A 396 12.75 21.95 5.92
C GLU A 396 11.66 22.93 5.48
N SER A 397 11.28 23.84 6.38
CA SER A 397 10.49 25.01 6.01
C SER A 397 11.41 26.14 5.59
N ARG A 398 11.32 26.54 4.32
CA ARG A 398 12.10 27.63 3.73
C ARG A 398 11.17 28.63 3.08
N SER A 399 11.20 29.88 3.55
CA SER A 399 10.33 30.97 3.07
C SER A 399 8.83 30.61 3.14
N GLY A 400 8.42 29.88 4.17
CA GLY A 400 7.03 29.45 4.36
C GLY A 400 6.59 28.24 3.54
N LYS A 401 7.48 27.65 2.71
CA LYS A 401 7.21 26.43 1.94
C LYS A 401 8.00 25.25 2.48
N TRP A 402 7.43 24.06 2.40
CA TRP A 402 8.10 22.81 2.73
C TRP A 402 8.82 22.26 1.52
N VAL A 403 10.11 21.99 1.67
CA VAL A 403 11.03 21.58 0.60
C VAL A 403 12.07 20.62 1.15
N PHE A 404 12.72 19.85 0.28
CA PHE A 404 13.92 19.12 0.70
C PHE A 404 15.08 20.07 0.97
N LYS A 405 15.91 19.69 1.94
CA LYS A 405 17.18 20.35 2.21
C LYS A 405 18.11 20.19 1.01
N ASN A 406 18.90 21.23 0.72
CA ASN A 406 19.82 21.19 -0.41
C ASN A 406 20.88 20.07 -0.29
N SER A 407 21.13 19.55 0.91
CA SER A 407 22.08 18.44 1.14
C SER A 407 21.66 17.12 0.53
N VAL A 408 20.38 16.95 0.17
CA VAL A 408 19.86 15.71 -0.42
C VAL A 408 19.48 15.83 -1.90
N LEU A 409 19.66 17.03 -2.45
CA LEU A 409 19.43 17.35 -3.86
C LEU A 409 20.76 17.30 -4.66
N PRO A 410 20.71 17.16 -6.00
CA PRO A 410 21.91 17.07 -6.84
C PRO A 410 22.85 18.29 -6.82
#